data_AF-A0A0V0YNX4-F1
#
_entry.id   AF-A0A0V0YNX4-F1
#
_cell.length_a   1.000
_cell.length_b   1.000
_cell.length_c   1.000
_cell.angle_alpha   90.00
_cell.angle_beta   90.00
_cell.angle_gamma   90.00
#
_symmetry.space_group_name_H-M   'P 1'
#
loop_
_entity.id
_entity.type
_entity.pdbx_description
1 polymer ?
#
loop_
_entity_poly.entity_id
_entity_poly.type
_entity_poly.pdbx_seq_one_letter_code
_entity_poly.pdbx_strand_id
1 'polypeptide(L)'
;MFADLNLVQIPEAPSTSSYANTKVEIVKLYMFYEICEIKKENFKTVQGVYDIDVNHRVYSLNKCLHLCRSASTTIRCQAVLFLQKKHFCRLLVNGLPQNFVITKDGEELVFMITCYKVKTIKNVPFEIFNHPKVFMTLLINRIKERLDNPPPMNYYLEEMKEICVVEAYKLQNLSEWAVIANITDVSCFKECLSMCVKHNFPEKCTAINFSLKNYCVLIKRDASKSYTVMEKSIFVEILQCVYGLFSHQIYDI
;
A
#
# COMPACT_ATOMS: atom_id res chain seq x y z
N MET A 1 -59.68 -28.35 23.91
CA MET A 1 -59.40 -26.91 24.07
C MET A 1 -57.88 -26.76 24.02
N PHE A 2 -57.40 -25.78 23.28
CA PHE A 2 -56.12 -25.74 22.57
C PHE A 2 -54.87 -25.71 23.47
N ALA A 3 -53.77 -26.23 22.94
CA ALA A 3 -52.45 -26.32 23.56
C ALA A 3 -51.73 -24.95 23.58
N ASP A 4 -51.20 -24.57 24.73
CA ASP A 4 -50.32 -23.40 24.90
C ASP A 4 -48.89 -23.73 24.45
N LEU A 5 -48.38 -22.91 23.52
CA LEU A 5 -46.96 -22.85 23.15
C LEU A 5 -46.16 -22.23 24.30
N ASN A 6 -45.33 -23.00 24.98
CA ASN A 6 -44.25 -22.46 25.80
C ASN A 6 -43.03 -22.16 24.92
N LEU A 7 -42.66 -20.88 24.85
CA LEU A 7 -41.45 -20.38 24.20
C LEU A 7 -40.20 -20.97 24.86
N VAL A 8 -39.37 -21.61 24.04
CA VAL A 8 -37.99 -22.00 24.37
C VAL A 8 -37.16 -20.72 24.50
N GLN A 9 -36.53 -20.51 25.66
CA GLN A 9 -35.56 -19.43 25.85
C GLN A 9 -34.35 -19.66 24.93
N ILE A 10 -34.12 -18.72 24.02
CA ILE A 10 -32.94 -18.63 23.16
C ILE A 10 -31.78 -18.09 24.03
N PRO A 11 -30.56 -18.64 23.97
CA PRO A 11 -29.43 -18.08 24.71
C PRO A 11 -29.14 -16.66 24.23
N GLU A 12 -29.07 -15.72 25.17
CA GLU A 12 -28.73 -14.32 24.92
C GLU A 12 -27.39 -14.20 24.19
N ALA A 13 -27.37 -13.36 23.14
CA ALA A 13 -26.16 -13.03 22.40
C ALA A 13 -25.12 -12.39 23.35
N PRO A 14 -23.81 -12.70 23.21
CA PRO A 14 -22.79 -12.07 24.04
C PRO A 14 -22.84 -10.55 23.88
N SER A 15 -22.95 -9.88 25.02
CA SER A 15 -23.05 -8.45 25.16
C SER A 15 -21.87 -7.71 24.52
N THR A 16 -22.21 -6.64 23.82
CA THR A 16 -21.31 -5.61 23.30
C THR A 16 -20.46 -5.00 24.41
N SER A 17 -19.25 -5.53 24.62
CA SER A 17 -18.23 -4.90 25.48
C SER A 17 -16.84 -5.49 25.21
N SER A 18 -16.26 -5.13 24.06
CA SER A 18 -14.81 -4.87 23.95
C SER A 18 -14.51 -4.11 22.66
N TYR A 19 -14.95 -2.85 22.59
CA TYR A 19 -14.30 -1.89 21.69
C TYR A 19 -12.90 -1.59 22.25
N ALA A 20 -11.98 -2.56 22.12
CA ALA A 20 -10.57 -2.25 22.11
C ALA A 20 -10.35 -1.30 20.93
N ASN A 21 -9.72 -0.16 21.20
CA ASN A 21 -9.52 0.94 20.27
C ASN A 21 -8.54 0.50 19.16
N THR A 22 -9.00 -0.34 18.24
CA THR A 22 -8.17 -0.92 17.19
C THR A 22 -8.02 0.09 16.06
N LYS A 23 -6.78 0.53 15.85
CA LYS A 23 -6.42 1.51 14.84
C LYS A 23 -6.55 0.89 13.44
N VAL A 24 -7.63 1.22 12.74
CA VAL A 24 -7.73 0.98 11.29
C VAL A 24 -6.71 1.85 10.57
N GLU A 25 -5.89 1.23 9.73
CA GLU A 25 -4.86 1.86 8.91
C GLU A 25 -5.23 1.78 7.43
N ILE A 26 -4.77 2.77 6.64
CA ILE A 26 -5.02 2.84 5.21
C ILE A 26 -3.73 2.48 4.48
N VAL A 27 -3.82 1.53 3.55
CA VAL A 27 -2.70 1.13 2.68
C VAL A 27 -3.09 1.24 1.22
N LYS A 28 -2.08 1.50 0.39
CA LYS A 28 -2.22 1.53 -1.07
C LYS A 28 -1.73 0.21 -1.62
N LEU A 29 -2.56 -0.43 -2.43
CA LEU A 29 -2.18 -1.59 -3.21
C LEU A 29 -2.05 -1.17 -4.68
N TYR A 30 -0.85 -0.69 -5.00
CA TYR A 30 -0.50 -0.06 -6.26
C TYR A 30 -0.76 -0.96 -7.49
N MET A 31 -0.55 -2.28 -7.41
CA MET A 31 -0.85 -3.19 -8.53
C MET A 31 -2.34 -3.23 -8.89
N PHE A 32 -3.19 -3.03 -7.89
CA PHE A 32 -4.64 -3.12 -8.05
C PHE A 32 -5.30 -1.77 -8.29
N TYR A 33 -4.53 -0.68 -8.17
CA TYR A 33 -5.06 0.69 -8.08
C TYR A 33 -6.14 0.79 -7.01
N GLU A 34 -5.86 0.19 -5.85
CA GLU A 34 -6.78 0.11 -4.74
C GLU A 34 -6.24 0.79 -3.49
N ILE A 35 -7.16 1.39 -2.72
CA ILE A 35 -6.92 1.80 -1.35
C ILE A 35 -7.66 0.82 -0.46
N CYS A 36 -6.96 0.24 0.50
CA CYS A 36 -7.52 -0.76 1.41
C CYS A 36 -7.47 -0.28 2.85
N GLU A 37 -8.51 -0.61 3.59
CA GLU A 37 -8.53 -0.51 5.04
C GLU A 37 -7.99 -1.82 5.62
N ILE A 38 -6.98 -1.71 6.45
CA ILE A 38 -6.37 -2.83 7.14
C ILE A 38 -6.45 -2.65 8.65
N LYS A 39 -6.40 -3.77 9.35
CA LYS A 39 -6.43 -3.81 10.81
C LYS A 39 -5.28 -4.68 11.29
N LYS A 40 -4.37 -4.07 12.05
CA LYS A 40 -3.32 -4.81 12.74
C LYS A 40 -3.86 -5.32 14.07
N GLU A 41 -3.62 -6.59 14.35
CA GLU A 41 -4.07 -7.26 15.57
C GLU A 41 -2.91 -7.98 16.24
N ASN A 42 -3.05 -8.29 17.53
CA ASN A 42 -2.05 -8.99 18.33
C ASN A 42 -2.56 -10.35 18.86
N PHE A 43 -3.56 -10.92 18.20
CA PHE A 43 -4.10 -12.23 18.58
C PHE A 43 -3.03 -13.31 18.44
N LYS A 44 -2.89 -14.14 19.48
CA LYS A 44 -2.01 -15.32 19.46
C LYS A 44 -2.58 -16.45 18.60
N THR A 45 -3.90 -16.54 18.53
CA THR A 45 -4.61 -17.57 17.77
C THR A 45 -5.72 -16.92 16.97
N VAL A 46 -5.82 -17.27 15.69
CA VAL A 46 -6.90 -16.84 14.79
C VAL A 46 -7.71 -18.07 14.41
N GLN A 47 -9.00 -18.08 14.74
CA GLN A 47 -9.92 -19.17 14.44
C GLN A 47 -10.63 -18.96 13.09
N GLY A 48 -11.20 -20.04 12.53
CA GLY A 48 -11.92 -19.99 11.26
C GLY A 48 -11.01 -19.78 10.05
N VAL A 49 -9.71 -20.00 10.18
CA VAL A 49 -8.72 -19.79 9.12
C VAL A 49 -7.70 -20.92 9.05
N TYR A 50 -7.15 -21.12 7.88
CA TYR A 50 -5.92 -21.89 7.68
C TYR A 50 -4.92 -21.04 6.90
N ASP A 51 -3.63 -21.27 7.14
CA ASP A 51 -2.58 -20.67 6.33
C ASP A 51 -2.25 -21.56 5.13
N ILE A 52 -2.02 -20.93 3.98
CA ILE A 52 -1.48 -21.64 2.82
C ILE A 52 -0.03 -21.99 3.18
N ASP A 53 0.30 -23.29 3.18
CA ASP A 53 1.64 -23.81 3.51
C ASP A 53 2.66 -23.56 2.40
N VAL A 54 2.74 -22.30 1.97
CA VAL A 54 3.76 -21.77 1.08
C VAL A 54 4.25 -20.50 1.76
N ASN A 55 5.43 -20.58 2.39
CA ASN A 55 6.10 -19.41 2.91
C ASN A 55 6.53 -18.54 1.74
N HIS A 56 5.78 -17.48 1.47
CA HIS A 56 6.13 -16.52 0.43
C HIS A 56 7.26 -15.67 0.96
N ARG A 57 8.41 -15.67 0.28
CA ARG A 57 9.51 -14.78 0.62
C ARG A 57 9.24 -13.39 0.03
N VAL A 58 8.90 -12.42 0.89
CA VAL A 58 8.61 -11.03 0.49
C VAL A 58 9.26 -10.05 1.46
N TYR A 59 9.68 -8.89 0.95
CA TYR A 59 10.54 -7.95 1.69
C TYR A 59 9.78 -6.84 2.42
N SER A 60 8.48 -6.73 2.17
CA SER A 60 7.62 -5.74 2.83
C SER A 60 6.23 -6.31 3.15
N LEU A 61 5.62 -5.77 4.20
CA LEU A 61 4.23 -6.04 4.54
C LEU A 61 3.29 -5.66 3.39
N ASN A 62 3.57 -4.55 2.70
CA ASN A 62 2.76 -4.10 1.57
C ASN A 62 2.75 -5.12 0.42
N LYS A 63 3.90 -5.76 0.13
CA LYS A 63 3.94 -6.85 -0.85
C LYS A 63 3.17 -8.09 -0.40
N CYS A 64 3.25 -8.43 0.89
CA CYS A 64 2.46 -9.53 1.46
C CYS A 64 0.95 -9.28 1.30
N LEU A 65 0.51 -8.03 1.51
CA LEU A 65 -0.89 -7.62 1.28
C LEU A 65 -1.29 -7.69 -0.19
N HIS A 66 -0.40 -7.34 -1.14
CA HIS A 66 -0.65 -7.54 -2.57
C HIS A 66 -0.84 -9.01 -2.94
N LEU A 67 -0.03 -9.91 -2.37
CA LEU A 67 -0.21 -11.36 -2.56
C LEU A 67 -1.57 -11.83 -2.05
N CYS A 68 -1.94 -11.41 -0.83
CA CYS A 68 -3.27 -11.72 -0.28
C CYS A 68 -4.38 -11.18 -1.19
N ARG A 69 -4.27 -9.94 -1.64
CA ARG A 69 -5.27 -9.32 -2.51
C ARG A 69 -5.41 -10.04 -3.86
N SER A 70 -4.29 -10.46 -4.46
CA SER A 70 -4.29 -11.30 -5.67
C SER A 70 -4.99 -12.63 -5.45
N ALA A 71 -4.83 -13.21 -4.25
CA ALA A 71 -5.41 -14.47 -3.85
C ALA A 71 -6.87 -14.35 -3.35
N SER A 72 -7.38 -13.14 -3.06
CA SER A 72 -8.73 -12.95 -2.54
C SER A 72 -9.82 -13.44 -3.50
N THR A 73 -9.59 -13.40 -4.81
CA THR A 73 -10.58 -13.82 -5.81
C THR A 73 -10.64 -15.34 -5.99
N THR A 74 -9.52 -16.04 -5.86
CA THR A 74 -9.42 -17.48 -6.08
C THR A 74 -9.63 -18.28 -4.80
N ILE A 75 -8.99 -17.83 -3.73
CA ILE A 75 -8.92 -18.58 -2.47
C ILE A 75 -9.31 -17.72 -1.27
N ARG A 76 -9.96 -16.56 -1.46
CA ARG A 76 -10.54 -15.76 -0.36
C ARG A 76 -9.58 -15.47 0.79
N CYS A 77 -8.33 -15.10 0.48
CA CYS A 77 -7.41 -14.57 1.47
C CYS A 77 -8.00 -13.30 2.11
N GLN A 78 -8.01 -13.27 3.45
CA GLN A 78 -8.58 -12.18 4.26
C GLN A 78 -7.57 -11.52 5.22
N ALA A 79 -6.46 -12.18 5.50
CA ALA A 79 -5.43 -11.65 6.38
C ALA A 79 -4.05 -12.21 6.03
N VAL A 80 -3.02 -11.58 6.59
CA VAL A 80 -1.64 -12.02 6.45
C VAL A 80 -0.93 -12.06 7.79
N LEU A 81 0.05 -12.95 7.89
CA LEU A 81 1.05 -12.95 8.94
C LEU A 81 2.40 -12.66 8.29
N PHE A 82 3.03 -11.57 8.69
CA PHE A 82 4.26 -11.10 8.08
C PHE A 82 5.40 -10.99 9.10
N LEU A 83 6.51 -11.66 8.82
CA LEU A 83 7.72 -11.63 9.65
C LEU A 83 8.83 -10.88 8.92
N GLN A 84 8.96 -9.58 9.20
CA GLN A 84 9.94 -8.69 8.57
C GLN A 84 11.37 -9.25 8.62
N LYS A 85 11.81 -9.76 9.78
CA LYS A 85 13.20 -10.25 9.98
C LYS A 85 13.57 -11.43 9.10
N LYS A 86 12.61 -12.27 8.72
CA LYS A 86 12.83 -13.47 7.88
C LYS A 86 12.29 -13.31 6.47
N HIS A 87 11.69 -12.16 6.16
CA HIS A 87 10.99 -11.89 4.90
C HIS A 87 9.93 -12.95 4.60
N PHE A 88 9.19 -13.42 5.61
CA PHE A 88 8.18 -14.46 5.44
C PHE A 88 6.77 -13.87 5.50
N CYS A 89 5.95 -14.28 4.54
CA CYS A 89 4.55 -13.94 4.42
C CYS A 89 3.71 -15.22 4.36
N ARG A 90 2.77 -15.33 5.29
CA ARG A 90 1.74 -16.37 5.29
C ARG A 90 0.39 -15.73 4.99
N LEU A 91 -0.35 -16.34 4.07
CA LEU A 91 -1.67 -15.89 3.67
C LEU A 91 -2.71 -16.66 4.47
N LEU A 92 -3.60 -15.95 5.15
CA LEU A 92 -4.69 -16.55 5.92
C LEU A 92 -5.98 -16.55 5.09
N VAL A 93 -6.48 -17.75 4.87
CA VAL A 93 -7.66 -18.04 4.06
C VAL A 93 -8.80 -18.52 4.95
N ASN A 94 -10.03 -18.22 4.55
CA ASN A 94 -11.23 -18.71 5.23
C ASN A 94 -11.23 -20.24 5.31
N GLY A 95 -11.27 -20.76 6.55
CA GLY A 95 -11.38 -22.18 6.86
C GLY A 95 -12.72 -22.50 7.51
N LEU A 96 -12.84 -23.74 7.97
CA LEU A 96 -13.95 -24.16 8.82
C LEU A 96 -13.73 -23.61 10.25
N PRO A 97 -14.77 -23.48 11.08
CA PRO A 97 -14.66 -22.89 12.43
C PRO A 97 -13.60 -23.55 13.33
N GLN A 98 -13.35 -24.84 13.15
CA GLN A 98 -12.34 -25.60 13.89
C GLN A 98 -10.91 -25.35 13.42
N ASN A 99 -10.71 -24.79 12.22
CA ASN A 99 -9.39 -24.42 11.75
C ASN A 99 -8.88 -23.22 12.54
N PHE A 100 -7.60 -23.25 12.89
CA PHE A 100 -6.95 -22.13 13.52
C PHE A 100 -5.49 -22.03 13.09
N VAL A 101 -4.96 -20.81 13.17
CA VAL A 101 -3.54 -20.52 12.97
C VAL A 101 -3.00 -19.84 14.21
N ILE A 102 -1.79 -20.24 14.60
CA ILE A 102 -1.04 -19.61 15.68
C ILE A 102 -0.11 -18.55 15.09
N THR A 103 -0.20 -17.34 15.62
CA THR A 103 0.71 -16.23 15.34
C THR A 103 2.05 -16.50 16.02
N LYS A 104 3.14 -16.49 15.25
CA LYS A 104 4.50 -16.72 15.77
C LYS A 104 5.10 -15.43 16.31
N ASP A 105 6.05 -15.56 17.22
CA ASP A 105 6.74 -14.40 17.79
C ASP A 105 7.39 -13.53 16.71
N GLY A 106 7.08 -12.24 16.75
CA GLY A 106 7.55 -11.24 15.80
C GLY A 106 6.79 -11.17 14.48
N GLU A 107 5.76 -11.99 14.26
CA GLU A 107 4.84 -11.82 13.13
C GLU A 107 3.86 -10.67 13.38
N GLU A 108 3.65 -9.85 12.35
CA GLU A 108 2.57 -8.88 12.28
C GLU A 108 1.33 -9.55 11.69
N LEU A 109 0.25 -9.66 12.48
CA LEU A 109 -1.06 -10.10 12.01
C LEU A 109 -1.85 -8.91 11.46
N VAL A 110 -2.21 -8.98 10.19
CA VAL A 110 -2.89 -7.89 9.49
C VAL A 110 -4.10 -8.41 8.71
N PHE A 111 -5.29 -7.98 9.12
CA PHE A 111 -6.53 -8.25 8.42
C PHE A 111 -6.79 -7.20 7.35
N MET A 112 -7.21 -7.64 6.18
CA MET A 112 -7.72 -6.79 5.12
C MET A 112 -9.23 -6.69 5.29
N ILE A 113 -9.72 -5.51 5.64
CA ILE A 113 -11.14 -5.30 5.94
C ILE A 113 -11.91 -5.11 4.63
N THR A 114 -11.46 -4.16 3.82
CA THR A 114 -12.10 -3.82 2.54
C THR A 114 -11.12 -3.07 1.65
N CYS A 115 -11.34 -3.13 0.34
CA CYS A 115 -10.53 -2.48 -0.68
C CYS A 115 -11.42 -1.78 -1.71
N TYR A 116 -10.99 -0.60 -2.11
CA TYR A 116 -11.73 0.28 -3.02
C TYR A 116 -10.91 0.56 -4.27
N LYS A 117 -11.48 0.30 -5.45
CA LYS A 117 -10.84 0.60 -6.74
C LYS A 117 -10.88 2.10 -7.01
N VAL A 118 -9.71 2.67 -7.27
CA VAL A 118 -9.51 4.12 -7.45
C VAL A 118 -9.37 4.50 -8.93
N LYS A 119 -9.85 3.64 -9.85
CA LYS A 119 -9.74 3.87 -11.30
C LYS A 119 -10.48 5.12 -11.79
N THR A 120 -11.49 5.61 -11.06
CA THR A 120 -12.07 6.95 -11.22
C THR A 120 -12.69 7.39 -9.90
N ILE A 121 -12.69 8.70 -9.59
CA ILE A 121 -13.42 9.26 -8.43
C ILE A 121 -14.91 8.87 -8.47
N LYS A 122 -15.47 8.67 -9.66
CA LYS A 122 -16.86 8.24 -9.87
C LYS A 122 -17.15 6.82 -9.39
N ASN A 123 -16.13 5.97 -9.27
CA ASN A 123 -16.27 4.57 -8.85
C ASN A 123 -16.07 4.37 -7.34
N VAL A 124 -15.91 5.46 -6.58
CA VAL A 124 -15.89 5.41 -5.12
C VAL A 124 -17.35 5.59 -4.65
N PRO A 125 -18.01 4.56 -4.09
CA PRO A 125 -19.34 4.70 -3.51
C PRO A 125 -19.47 5.90 -2.58
N PHE A 126 -20.63 6.59 -2.62
CA PHE A 126 -20.90 7.80 -1.85
C PHE A 126 -20.67 7.60 -0.33
N GLU A 127 -20.97 6.41 0.18
CA GLU A 127 -20.72 6.02 1.58
C GLU A 127 -19.24 6.09 1.98
N ILE A 128 -18.32 5.85 1.05
CA ILE A 128 -16.86 5.92 1.27
C ILE A 128 -16.36 7.37 1.18
N PHE A 129 -17.00 8.20 0.36
CA PHE A 129 -16.76 9.65 0.33
C PHE A 129 -17.12 10.32 1.66
N ASN A 130 -18.05 9.72 2.42
CA ASN A 130 -18.38 10.15 3.76
C ASN A 130 -17.48 9.53 4.84
N HIS A 131 -16.66 8.53 4.51
CA HIS A 131 -15.68 8.00 5.47
C HIS A 131 -14.52 8.99 5.59
N PRO A 132 -14.39 9.74 6.71
CA PRO A 132 -13.53 10.92 6.75
C PRO A 132 -12.06 10.59 6.48
N LYS A 133 -11.60 9.42 6.93
CA LYS A 133 -10.22 8.94 6.71
C LYS A 133 -9.94 8.62 5.24
N VAL A 134 -10.88 7.95 4.56
CA VAL A 134 -10.69 7.59 3.16
C VAL A 134 -10.85 8.82 2.29
N PHE A 135 -11.90 9.62 2.47
CA PHE A 135 -12.09 10.86 1.72
C PHE A 135 -10.90 11.82 1.83
N MET A 136 -10.38 12.05 3.05
CA MET A 136 -9.16 12.83 3.23
C MET A 136 -7.96 12.20 2.52
N THR A 137 -7.83 10.87 2.57
CA THR A 137 -6.76 10.16 1.84
C THR A 137 -6.92 10.31 0.32
N LEU A 138 -8.15 10.24 -0.21
CA LEU A 138 -8.44 10.43 -1.63
C LEU A 138 -8.07 11.86 -2.09
N LEU A 139 -8.41 12.87 -1.28
CA LEU A 139 -8.03 14.27 -1.50
C LEU A 139 -6.50 14.45 -1.48
N ILE A 140 -5.82 13.94 -0.45
CA ILE A 140 -4.35 14.02 -0.31
C ILE A 140 -3.62 13.27 -1.44
N ASN A 141 -4.23 12.22 -2.00
CA ASN A 141 -3.61 11.37 -3.01
C ASN A 141 -3.69 11.93 -4.44
N ARG A 142 -4.27 13.13 -4.64
CA ARG A 142 -4.35 13.78 -5.96
C ARG A 142 -4.82 12.82 -7.06
N ILE A 143 -5.87 12.05 -6.80
CA ILE A 143 -6.34 10.97 -7.70
C ILE A 143 -6.58 11.46 -9.12
N LYS A 144 -7.08 12.69 -9.27
CA LYS A 144 -7.26 13.31 -10.58
C LYS A 144 -5.96 13.39 -11.37
N GLU A 145 -4.84 13.64 -10.70
CA GLU A 145 -3.52 13.71 -11.33
C GLU A 145 -2.93 12.34 -11.65
N ARG A 146 -3.42 11.29 -11.00
CA ARG A 146 -2.91 9.91 -11.10
C ARG A 146 -3.76 8.99 -11.95
N LEU A 147 -4.93 9.47 -12.38
CA LEU A 147 -6.00 8.68 -13.00
C LEU A 147 -5.51 7.87 -14.20
N ASP A 148 -4.71 8.50 -15.04
CA ASP A 148 -4.24 7.93 -16.31
C ASP A 148 -2.76 7.54 -16.28
N ASN A 149 -2.13 7.57 -15.10
CA ASN A 149 -0.72 7.23 -14.97
C ASN A 149 -0.47 5.76 -15.35
N PRO A 150 0.67 5.45 -16.01
CA PRO A 150 1.07 4.08 -16.22
C PRO A 150 1.24 3.32 -14.87
N PRO A 151 1.24 1.98 -14.90
CA PRO A 151 1.55 1.19 -13.71
C PRO A 151 2.88 1.59 -13.09
N PRO A 152 2.98 1.59 -11.74
CA PRO A 152 4.24 1.85 -11.06
C PRO A 152 5.33 0.85 -11.45
N MET A 153 6.57 1.30 -11.39
CA MET A 153 7.76 0.56 -11.83
C MET A 153 8.76 0.43 -10.68
N ASN A 154 9.52 -0.66 -10.68
CA ASN A 154 10.54 -0.91 -9.68
C ASN A 154 11.93 -0.59 -10.21
N TYR A 155 12.74 0.08 -9.41
CA TYR A 155 14.14 0.36 -9.69
C TYR A 155 15.01 -0.09 -8.53
N TYR A 156 15.94 -1.01 -8.78
CA TYR A 156 16.96 -1.37 -7.81
C TYR A 156 18.10 -0.36 -7.82
N LEU A 157 18.33 0.29 -6.68
CA LEU A 157 19.42 1.24 -6.45
C LEU A 157 20.55 0.54 -5.69
N GLU A 158 21.59 0.16 -6.42
CA GLU A 158 22.65 -0.75 -5.94
C GLU A 158 23.40 -0.23 -4.72
N GLU A 159 23.78 1.05 -4.74
CA GLU A 159 24.58 1.65 -3.66
C GLU A 159 23.80 1.73 -2.32
N MET A 160 22.48 1.91 -2.36
CA MET A 160 21.62 1.88 -1.18
C MET A 160 21.13 0.46 -0.85
N LYS A 161 21.29 -0.49 -1.79
CA LYS A 161 20.66 -1.82 -1.77
C LYS A 161 19.16 -1.72 -1.53
N GLU A 162 18.51 -0.79 -2.23
CA GLU A 162 17.08 -0.55 -2.11
C GLU A 162 16.35 -0.81 -3.43
N ILE A 163 15.09 -1.23 -3.34
CA ILE A 163 14.16 -1.24 -4.46
C ILE A 163 13.16 -0.14 -4.22
N CYS A 164 13.13 0.81 -5.14
CA CYS A 164 12.17 1.90 -5.13
C CYS A 164 11.03 1.62 -6.10
N VAL A 165 9.80 1.69 -5.60
CA VAL A 165 8.59 1.70 -6.42
C VAL A 165 8.30 3.16 -6.78
N VAL A 166 8.19 3.44 -8.07
CA VAL A 166 8.01 4.80 -8.57
C VAL A 166 6.83 4.89 -9.52
N GLU A 167 6.14 6.03 -9.54
CA GLU A 167 5.01 6.28 -10.42
C GLU A 167 5.29 7.48 -11.33
N ALA A 168 5.22 7.24 -12.64
CA ALA A 168 5.36 8.29 -13.64
C ALA A 168 4.03 9.01 -13.85
N TYR A 169 4.08 10.34 -13.93
CA TYR A 169 2.91 11.17 -14.16
C TYR A 169 2.74 11.51 -15.64
N LYS A 170 1.49 11.47 -16.14
CA LYS A 170 1.15 11.96 -17.48
C LYS A 170 0.80 13.45 -17.50
N LEU A 171 0.21 13.97 -16.42
CA LEU A 171 -0.14 15.38 -16.36
C LEU A 171 1.10 16.27 -16.30
N GLN A 172 1.02 17.39 -17.00
CA GLN A 172 2.11 18.37 -17.07
C GLN A 172 2.04 19.38 -15.92
N ASN A 173 0.86 19.69 -15.39
CA ASN A 173 0.70 20.61 -14.28
C ASN A 173 0.28 19.84 -13.03
N LEU A 174 1.12 19.86 -12.02
CA LEU A 174 0.98 19.07 -10.80
C LEU A 174 0.89 20.00 -9.59
N SER A 175 -0.05 19.71 -8.70
CA SER A 175 -0.20 20.45 -7.45
C SER A 175 0.68 19.87 -6.35
N GLU A 176 1.08 20.74 -5.42
CA GLU A 176 1.74 20.42 -4.16
C GLU A 176 3.20 19.93 -4.28
N TRP A 177 3.97 20.56 -5.17
CA TRP A 177 5.35 20.18 -5.47
C TRP A 177 6.28 21.40 -5.52
N ALA A 178 7.42 21.31 -4.85
CA ALA A 178 8.45 22.34 -4.83
C ALA A 178 9.80 21.76 -5.29
N VAL A 179 10.54 22.56 -6.05
CA VAL A 179 11.91 22.24 -6.47
C VAL A 179 12.86 22.39 -5.29
N ILE A 180 13.69 21.38 -5.08
CA ILE A 180 14.81 21.41 -4.12
C ILE A 180 16.09 21.85 -4.84
N ALA A 181 16.40 21.18 -5.96
CA ALA A 181 17.63 21.38 -6.68
C ALA A 181 17.47 21.07 -8.17
N ASN A 182 18.32 21.70 -8.97
CA ASN A 182 18.44 21.53 -10.41
C ASN A 182 19.86 21.07 -10.72
N ILE A 183 20.01 19.97 -11.43
CA ILE A 183 21.30 19.30 -11.64
C ILE A 183 21.46 19.04 -13.14
N THR A 184 22.57 19.54 -13.71
CA THR A 184 22.95 19.27 -15.10
C THR A 184 23.81 18.01 -15.19
N ASP A 185 24.01 17.53 -16.42
CA ASP A 185 24.96 16.46 -16.72
C ASP A 185 24.64 15.12 -16.04
N VAL A 186 23.36 14.86 -15.77
CA VAL A 186 22.89 13.59 -15.21
C VAL A 186 22.63 12.61 -16.35
N SER A 187 23.43 11.55 -16.40
CA SER A 187 23.54 10.67 -17.56
C SER A 187 22.29 9.82 -17.81
N CYS A 188 21.56 9.48 -16.76
CA CYS A 188 20.38 8.65 -16.88
C CYS A 188 19.36 8.85 -15.76
N PHE A 189 18.14 8.39 -16.01
CA PHE A 189 17.03 8.43 -15.07
C PHE A 189 17.37 7.79 -13.71
N LYS A 190 18.05 6.64 -13.72
CA LYS A 190 18.40 5.89 -12.50
C LYS A 190 19.39 6.65 -11.62
N GLU A 191 20.29 7.41 -12.23
CA GLU A 191 21.22 8.28 -11.52
C GLU A 191 20.45 9.43 -10.82
N CYS A 192 19.56 10.10 -11.55
CA CYS A 192 18.67 11.14 -10.99
C CYS A 192 17.83 10.61 -9.80
N LEU A 193 17.29 9.41 -9.95
CA LEU A 193 16.54 8.74 -8.88
C LEU A 193 17.42 8.46 -7.65
N SER A 194 18.65 7.99 -7.86
CA SER A 194 19.61 7.75 -6.79
C SER A 194 19.98 9.03 -6.05
N MET A 195 20.17 10.14 -6.76
CA MET A 195 20.40 11.45 -6.16
C MET A 195 19.24 11.86 -5.25
N CYS A 196 17.99 11.66 -5.68
CA CYS A 196 16.80 11.96 -4.87
C CYS A 196 16.74 11.10 -3.60
N VAL A 197 16.93 9.78 -3.71
CA VAL A 197 16.85 8.86 -2.55
C VAL A 197 17.89 9.19 -1.48
N LYS A 198 19.10 9.58 -1.89
CA LYS A 198 20.14 10.04 -0.96
C LYS A 198 19.81 11.39 -0.32
N HIS A 199 19.03 12.23 -1.00
CA HIS A 199 18.65 13.56 -0.53
C HIS A 199 17.52 13.49 0.50
N ASN A 200 17.88 13.07 1.72
CA ASN A 200 16.92 12.88 2.82
C ASN A 200 16.92 14.03 3.84
N PHE A 201 17.98 14.86 3.87
CA PHE A 201 18.14 15.97 4.81
C PHE A 201 18.88 17.15 4.13
N PRO A 202 18.52 18.43 4.40
CA PRO A 202 17.47 18.90 5.32
C PRO A 202 16.04 18.74 4.78
N GLU A 203 15.88 18.58 3.47
CA GLU A 203 14.59 18.41 2.82
C GLU A 203 14.53 17.04 2.18
N LYS A 204 13.51 16.24 2.50
CA LYS A 204 13.36 14.92 1.91
C LYS A 204 12.88 15.02 0.47
N CYS A 205 13.68 14.57 -0.48
CA CYS A 205 13.27 14.41 -1.86
C CYS A 205 12.32 13.22 -2.01
N THR A 206 11.24 13.42 -2.76
CA THR A 206 10.18 12.41 -2.95
C THR A 206 9.74 12.28 -4.41
N ALA A 207 10.25 13.12 -5.29
CA ALA A 207 9.99 13.06 -6.72
C ALA A 207 11.16 13.63 -7.51
N ILE A 208 11.23 13.25 -8.78
CA ILE A 208 12.17 13.80 -9.75
C ILE A 208 11.46 14.26 -11.01
N ASN A 209 12.06 15.23 -11.70
CA ASN A 209 11.81 15.43 -13.12
C ASN A 209 13.10 15.19 -13.88
N PHE A 210 13.12 14.18 -14.74
CA PHE A 210 14.28 13.84 -15.56
C PHE A 210 14.03 14.17 -17.02
N SER A 211 14.90 14.98 -17.61
CA SER A 211 14.86 15.38 -19.01
C SER A 211 15.76 14.52 -19.88
N LEU A 212 15.34 14.28 -21.12
CA LEU A 212 16.19 13.67 -22.16
C LEU A 212 17.41 14.54 -22.53
N LYS A 213 17.50 15.77 -22.01
CA LYS A 213 18.66 16.66 -22.13
C LYS A 213 19.67 16.51 -20.99
N ASN A 214 19.71 15.36 -20.31
CA ASN A 214 20.59 15.07 -19.17
C ASN A 214 20.43 16.05 -18.00
N TYR A 215 19.19 16.47 -17.75
CA TYR A 215 18.84 17.40 -16.67
C TYR A 215 17.96 16.71 -15.65
N CYS A 216 18.28 16.88 -14.37
CA CYS A 216 17.57 16.27 -13.25
C CYS A 216 17.10 17.36 -12.28
N VAL A 217 15.83 17.32 -11.93
CA VAL A 217 15.25 18.18 -10.89
C VAL A 217 14.89 17.30 -9.70
N LEU A 218 15.40 17.64 -8.52
CA LEU A 218 15.00 17.02 -7.25
C LEU A 218 13.81 17.80 -6.68
N ILE A 219 12.75 17.10 -6.30
CA ILE A 219 11.46 17.70 -5.96
C ILE A 219 10.95 17.11 -4.64
N LYS A 220 10.39 17.98 -3.80
CA LYS A 220 9.72 17.62 -2.54
C LYS A 220 8.24 17.99 -2.58
N ARG A 221 7.51 17.41 -1.62
CA ARG A 221 6.12 17.79 -1.33
C ARG A 221 6.06 19.19 -0.72
N ASP A 222 5.16 20.03 -1.22
CA ASP A 222 4.86 21.34 -0.66
C ASP A 222 3.45 21.78 -1.06
N ALA A 223 2.51 21.78 -0.11
CA ALA A 223 1.10 22.07 -0.37
C ALA A 223 0.81 23.48 -0.94
N SER A 224 1.77 24.40 -0.83
CA SER A 224 1.61 25.79 -1.29
C SER A 224 2.10 26.03 -2.72
N LYS A 225 2.72 25.04 -3.34
CA LYS A 225 3.39 25.17 -4.64
C LYS A 225 2.75 24.29 -5.70
N SER A 226 3.04 24.61 -6.95
CA SER A 226 2.73 23.79 -8.11
C SER A 226 3.99 23.60 -8.94
N TYR A 227 4.02 22.52 -9.71
CA TYR A 227 5.13 22.19 -10.58
C TYR A 227 4.62 21.90 -11.99
N THR A 228 5.28 22.51 -12.98
CA THR A 228 5.05 22.21 -14.40
C THR A 228 6.19 21.34 -14.90
N VAL A 229 5.83 20.18 -15.42
CA VAL A 229 6.77 19.23 -15.99
C VAL A 229 7.41 19.85 -17.24
N MET A 230 8.74 19.84 -17.25
CA MET A 230 9.55 20.34 -18.35
C MET A 230 9.27 19.58 -19.66
N GLU A 231 9.41 20.28 -20.79
CA GLU A 231 9.31 19.64 -22.10
C GLU A 231 10.30 18.48 -22.25
N LYS A 232 9.89 17.41 -22.96
CA LYS A 232 10.71 16.22 -23.21
C LYS A 232 11.31 15.61 -21.93
N SER A 233 10.55 15.69 -20.85
CA SER A 233 10.96 15.22 -19.53
C SER A 233 9.85 14.38 -18.90
N ILE A 234 10.20 13.61 -17.88
CA ILE A 234 9.28 12.75 -17.16
C ILE A 234 9.31 13.09 -15.67
N PHE A 235 8.13 13.40 -15.13
CA PHE A 235 7.95 13.53 -13.69
C PHE A 235 7.64 12.17 -13.07
N VAL A 236 8.37 11.83 -12.01
CA VAL A 236 8.22 10.57 -11.30
C VAL A 236 8.19 10.79 -9.79
N GLU A 237 7.14 10.28 -9.14
CA GLU A 237 7.03 10.23 -7.68
C GLU A 237 7.61 8.92 -7.15
N ILE A 238 8.41 9.00 -6.08
CA ILE A 238 8.89 7.83 -5.33
C ILE A 238 7.82 7.46 -4.31
N LEU A 239 7.20 6.29 -4.50
CA LEU A 239 6.12 5.81 -3.63
C LEU A 239 6.66 5.19 -2.35
N GLN A 240 7.69 4.35 -2.49
CA GLN A 240 8.40 3.72 -1.38
C GLN A 240 9.76 3.22 -1.85
N CYS A 241 10.72 3.14 -0.95
CA CYS A 241 11.96 2.39 -1.13
C CYS A 241 12.11 1.42 0.04
N VAL A 242 12.51 0.19 -0.25
CA VAL A 242 12.73 -0.86 0.75
C VAL A 242 14.06 -1.56 0.48
N TYR A 243 14.74 -1.99 1.54
CA TYR A 243 15.96 -2.77 1.40
C TYR A 243 15.69 -4.07 0.63
N GLY A 244 16.57 -4.40 -0.32
CA GLY A 244 16.43 -5.55 -1.21
C GLY A 244 17.70 -5.88 -1.98
N LEU A 245 17.63 -6.94 -2.78
CA LEU A 245 18.67 -7.35 -3.72
C LEU A 245 18.16 -7.12 -5.14
N PHE A 246 19.07 -6.99 -6.12
CA PHE A 246 18.70 -6.80 -7.52
C PHE A 246 17.69 -7.83 -8.03
N SER A 247 17.84 -9.10 -7.61
CA SER A 247 16.92 -10.19 -7.95
C SER A 247 15.47 -9.95 -7.51
N HIS A 248 15.20 -9.05 -6.55
CA HIS A 248 13.86 -8.77 -6.06
C HIS A 248 13.13 -7.67 -6.84
N GLN A 249 13.81 -6.97 -7.77
CA GLN A 249 13.20 -5.89 -8.55
C GLN A 249 11.93 -6.34 -9.30
N ILE A 250 11.88 -7.59 -9.76
CA ILE A 250 10.73 -8.18 -10.47
C ILE A 250 9.60 -8.58 -9.49
N TYR A 251 9.91 -8.78 -8.22
CA TYR A 251 9.00 -9.36 -7.23
C TYR A 251 8.33 -8.33 -6.31
N ASP A 252 8.87 -7.12 -6.15
CA ASP A 252 8.40 -6.13 -5.15
C ASP A 252 7.38 -5.08 -5.64
N ILE A 253 6.49 -5.44 -6.59
CA ILE A 253 5.28 -4.63 -6.89
C ILE A 253 4.15 -4.93 -5.91
#